data_AF-A0A8J7MK28-F1
#
_entry.id   AF-A0A8J7MK28-F1
#
_cell.length_a   1.000
_cell.length_b   1.000
_cell.length_c   1.000
_cell.angle_alpha   90.00
_cell.angle_beta   90.00
_cell.angle_gamma   90.00
#
_symmetry.space_group_name_H-M   'P 1'
#
loop_
_entity.id
_entity.type
_entity.pdbx_description
1 polymer ?
#
loop_
_entity_poly.entity_id
_entity_poly.type
_entity_poly.pdbx_seq_one_letter_code
_entity_poly.pdbx_strand_id
1 'polypeptide(L)'
;MTVDAIIKELEQLANPEKVIFKQKKFGVISQNALGIYHKDLKEIAKRIGKNNALAEALFDTNIYEARLLCSKLFKPKDLTEDLMEKWLVTFE
;
A
#
# COMPACT_ATOMS: atom_id res chain seq x y z
N MET A 1 -12.15 10.25 1.26
CA MET A 1 -10.88 10.57 0.59
C MET A 1 -10.86 9.88 -0.77
N THR A 2 -10.29 10.51 -1.80
CA THR A 2 -10.11 9.92 -3.13
C THR A 2 -8.75 9.22 -3.21
N VAL A 3 -8.58 8.37 -4.23
CA VAL A 3 -7.29 7.70 -4.52
C VAL A 3 -6.18 8.74 -4.70
N ASP A 4 -6.40 9.76 -5.55
CA ASP A 4 -5.41 10.80 -5.83
C ASP A 4 -4.96 11.57 -4.58
N ALA A 5 -5.90 11.86 -3.68
CA ALA A 5 -5.58 12.55 -2.42
C ALA A 5 -4.67 11.69 -1.53
N ILE A 6 -4.88 10.37 -1.53
CA ILE A 6 -4.06 9.43 -0.76
C ILE A 6 -2.69 9.26 -1.41
N ILE A 7 -2.63 9.11 -2.74
CA ILE A 7 -1.35 9.03 -3.47
C ILE A 7 -0.50 10.26 -3.16
N LYS A 8 -1.08 11.47 -3.26
CA LYS A 8 -0.39 12.71 -2.95
C LYS A 8 0.13 12.76 -1.52
N GLU A 9 -0.62 12.22 -0.56
CA GLU A 9 -0.15 12.13 0.83
C GLU A 9 0.98 11.09 1.00
N LEU A 10 0.91 9.96 0.31
CA LEU A 10 1.99 8.96 0.31
C LEU A 10 3.28 9.54 -0.29
N GLU A 11 3.18 10.27 -1.40
CA GLU A 11 4.31 10.96 -2.03
C GLU A 11 4.96 12.00 -1.10
N GLN A 12 4.16 12.73 -0.31
CA GLN A 12 4.68 13.68 0.68
C GLN A 12 5.46 13.00 1.82
N LEU A 13 5.16 11.73 2.11
CA LEU A 13 5.84 10.93 3.13
C LEU A 13 7.00 10.09 2.56
N ALA A 14 7.21 10.15 1.23
CA ALA A 14 8.21 9.35 0.56
C ALA A 14 9.63 9.68 1.06
N ASN A 15 10.43 8.64 1.22
CA ASN A 15 11.82 8.72 1.65
C ASN A 15 12.66 7.69 0.89
N PRO A 16 13.35 8.13 -0.19
CA PRO A 16 14.18 7.26 -1.02
C PRO A 16 15.34 6.57 -0.27
N GLU A 17 15.93 7.23 0.73
CA GLU A 17 17.01 6.64 1.53
C GLU A 17 16.54 5.39 2.28
N LYS A 18 15.29 5.40 2.75
CA LYS A 18 14.68 4.23 3.41
C LYS A 18 14.40 3.10 2.44
N VAL A 19 14.10 3.38 1.17
CA VAL A 19 13.97 2.34 0.14
C VAL A 19 15.29 1.59 0.02
N ILE A 20 16.39 2.33 -0.16
CA ILE A 20 17.74 1.77 -0.29
C ILE A 20 18.14 0.99 0.99
N PHE A 21 17.86 1.55 2.16
CA PHE A 21 18.14 0.88 3.43
C PHE A 21 17.39 -0.45 3.56
N LYS A 22 16.08 -0.48 3.25
CA LYS A 22 15.27 -1.70 3.33
C LYS A 22 15.73 -2.74 2.34
N GLN A 23 16.07 -2.33 1.12
CA GLN A 23 16.64 -3.23 0.11
C GLN A 23 17.94 -3.86 0.61
N LYS A 24 18.88 -3.06 1.11
CA LYS A 24 20.18 -3.55 1.61
C LYS A 24 20.06 -4.42 2.87
N LYS A 25 19.19 -4.05 3.80
CA LYS A 25 19.09 -4.72 5.11
C LYS A 25 18.17 -5.93 5.11
N PHE A 26 17.07 -5.87 4.35
CA PHE A 26 16.00 -6.86 4.39
C PHE A 26 15.74 -7.55 3.04
N GLY A 27 16.45 -7.17 1.97
CA GLY A 27 16.25 -7.75 0.65
C GLY A 27 14.92 -7.36 -0.02
N VAL A 28 14.25 -6.33 0.49
CA VAL A 28 12.97 -5.86 -0.06
C VAL A 28 13.27 -5.07 -1.34
N ILE A 29 13.12 -5.73 -2.48
CA ILE A 29 13.25 -5.14 -3.81
C ILE A 29 11.82 -4.87 -4.30
N SER A 30 11.47 -3.61 -4.51
CA SER A 30 10.18 -3.23 -5.08
C SER A 30 10.35 -2.02 -5.98
N GLN A 31 9.77 -2.09 -7.18
CA GLN A 31 10.00 -1.08 -8.22
C GLN A 31 9.41 0.29 -7.90
N ASN A 32 8.28 0.35 -7.18
CA ASN A 32 7.57 1.59 -6.87
C ASN A 32 7.41 1.79 -5.35
N ALA A 33 8.48 1.53 -4.61
CA ALA A 33 8.52 1.78 -3.16
C ALA A 33 8.81 3.26 -2.87
N LEU A 34 8.00 3.84 -1.99
CA LEU A 34 8.14 5.20 -1.48
C LEU A 34 8.95 5.24 -0.18
N GLY A 35 9.21 4.11 0.48
CA GLY A 35 10.05 4.05 1.68
C GLY A 35 9.35 4.52 2.96
N ILE A 36 8.02 4.42 3.03
CA ILE A 36 7.22 4.91 4.16
C ILE A 36 7.25 3.88 5.31
N TYR A 37 7.08 4.34 6.55
CA TYR A 37 6.96 3.44 7.69
C TYR A 37 5.53 2.90 7.83
N HIS A 38 5.42 1.67 8.35
CA HIS A 38 4.12 1.08 8.68
C HIS A 38 3.32 1.91 9.70
N LYS A 39 3.98 2.70 10.56
CA LYS A 39 3.32 3.62 11.49
C LYS A 39 2.51 4.68 10.74
N ASP A 40 3.11 5.34 9.74
CA ASP A 40 2.45 6.40 8.99
C ASP A 40 1.27 5.84 8.17
N LEU A 41 1.47 4.68 7.53
CA LEU A 41 0.37 3.96 6.85
C LEU A 41 -0.76 3.57 7.80
N LYS A 42 -0.46 3.27 9.07
CA LYS A 42 -1.48 2.94 10.08
C LYS A 42 -2.30 4.18 10.46
N GLU A 43 -1.68 5.35 10.57
CA GLU A 43 -2.40 6.60 10.84
C GLU A 43 -3.30 6.99 9.67
N ILE A 44 -2.82 6.87 8.43
CA ILE A 44 -3.64 7.08 7.22
C ILE A 44 -4.84 6.13 7.23
N ALA A 45 -4.60 4.82 7.45
CA ALA A 45 -5.67 3.83 7.50
C ALA A 45 -6.70 4.10 8.59
N LYS A 46 -6.27 4.56 9.77
CA LYS A 46 -7.15 4.90 10.89
C LYS A 46 -8.09 6.06 10.53
N ARG A 47 -7.61 7.07 9.81
CA ARG A 47 -8.45 8.21 9.38
C ARG A 47 -9.46 7.83 8.29
N ILE A 48 -9.08 6.93 7.39
CA ILE A 48 -9.95 6.49 6.28
C ILE A 48 -11.01 5.47 6.78
N GLY A 49 -10.62 4.55 7.66
CA GLY A 49 -11.46 3.42 8.06
C GLY A 49 -11.48 2.30 7.01
N LYS A 50 -12.50 1.43 7.06
CA LYS A 50 -12.63 0.30 6.14
C LYS A 50 -13.38 0.70 4.86
N ASN A 51 -12.77 0.49 3.70
CA ASN A 51 -13.35 0.80 2.39
C ASN A 51 -12.72 -0.09 1.31
N ASN A 52 -13.45 -1.09 0.82
CA ASN A 52 -12.94 -2.08 -0.13
C ASN A 52 -12.69 -1.47 -1.51
N ALA A 53 -13.65 -0.69 -2.04
CA ALA A 53 -13.49 -0.06 -3.35
C ALA A 53 -12.25 0.85 -3.40
N LEU A 54 -12.00 1.59 -2.33
CA LEU A 54 -10.79 2.41 -2.20
C LEU A 54 -9.52 1.56 -2.05
N ALA A 55 -9.60 0.45 -1.29
CA ALA A 55 -8.47 -0.46 -1.11
C ALA A 55 -8.05 -1.11 -2.43
N GLU A 56 -9.00 -1.64 -3.20
CA GLU A 56 -8.76 -2.22 -4.52
C GLU A 56 -8.19 -1.19 -5.49
N ALA A 57 -8.77 0.01 -5.53
CA ALA A 57 -8.26 1.09 -6.37
C ALA A 57 -6.82 1.50 -6.00
N LEU A 58 -6.48 1.51 -4.70
CA LEU A 58 -5.10 1.75 -4.25
C LEU A 58 -4.15 0.62 -4.62
N PHE A 59 -4.63 -0.62 -4.61
CA PHE A 59 -3.83 -1.78 -5.01
C PHE A 59 -3.40 -1.69 -6.48
N ASP A 60 -4.32 -1.25 -7.33
CA ASP A 60 -4.14 -1.15 -8.77
C ASP A 60 -3.22 0.02 -9.19
N THR A 61 -2.85 0.93 -8.26
CA THR A 61 -1.90 2.04 -8.52
C THR A 61 -0.46 1.58 -8.76
N ASN A 62 -0.14 0.31 -8.48
CA ASN A 62 1.21 -0.24 -8.55
C ASN A 62 2.23 0.42 -7.59
N ILE A 63 1.80 1.25 -6.63
CA ILE A 63 2.67 1.81 -5.58
C ILE A 63 2.75 0.81 -4.42
N TYR A 64 3.96 0.46 -3.99
CA TYR A 64 4.17 -0.57 -2.96
C TYR A 64 3.41 -0.25 -1.66
N GLU A 65 3.59 0.96 -1.14
CA GLU A 65 2.91 1.41 0.07
C GLU A 65 1.39 1.56 -0.10
N ALA A 66 0.90 1.85 -1.30
CA ALA A 66 -0.55 1.88 -1.58
C ALA A 66 -1.15 0.47 -1.52
N ARG A 67 -0.43 -0.55 -2.02
CA ARG A 67 -0.81 -1.97 -1.86
C ARG A 67 -0.79 -2.40 -0.39
N LEU A 68 0.19 -1.95 0.38
CA LEU A 68 0.19 -2.18 1.83
C LEU A 68 -1.01 -1.49 2.51
N LEU A 69 -1.38 -0.29 2.06
CA LEU A 69 -2.54 0.43 2.57
C LEU A 69 -3.85 -0.29 2.20
N CYS A 70 -3.96 -0.89 1.00
CA CYS A 70 -5.08 -1.74 0.58
C CYS A 70 -5.41 -2.78 1.67
N SER A 71 -4.42 -3.57 2.10
CA SER A 71 -4.63 -4.60 3.13
C SER A 71 -5.18 -4.06 4.47
N LYS A 72 -4.91 -2.80 4.79
CA LYS A 72 -5.40 -2.15 6.02
C LYS A 72 -6.83 -1.66 5.88
N LEU A 73 -7.22 -1.23 4.68
CA LEU A 73 -8.53 -0.66 4.37
C LEU A 73 -9.56 -1.73 3.99
N PHE A 74 -9.11 -2.86 3.43
CA PHE A 74 -9.98 -3.94 2.99
C PHE A 74 -10.62 -4.68 4.17
N LYS A 75 -11.87 -5.11 3.99
CA LYS A 75 -12.62 -5.94 4.94
C LYS A 75 -12.34 -7.42 4.64
N PRO A 76 -11.76 -8.19 5.58
CA PRO A 76 -11.39 -9.59 5.31
C PRO A 76 -12.56 -10.49 4.91
N LYS A 77 -13.79 -10.16 5.34
CA LYS A 77 -15.01 -10.94 5.04
C LYS A 77 -15.42 -10.86 3.57
N ASP A 78 -14.94 -9.86 2.84
CA ASP A 78 -15.31 -9.60 1.45
C ASP A 78 -14.19 -10.09 0.50
N LEU A 79 -13.20 -10.82 1.02
CA LEU A 79 -12.10 -11.37 0.25
C LEU A 79 -12.56 -12.62 -0.51
N THR A 80 -12.35 -12.64 -1.82
CA THR A 80 -12.68 -13.77 -2.70
C THR A 80 -11.41 -14.46 -3.19
N GLU A 81 -11.54 -15.70 -3.68
CA GLU A 81 -10.43 -16.42 -4.30
C GLU A 81 -9.85 -15.66 -5.50
N ASP A 82 -10.70 -15.14 -6.38
CA ASP A 82 -10.27 -14.32 -7.53
C ASP A 82 -9.44 -13.09 -7.11
N LEU A 83 -9.84 -12.40 -6.04
CA LEU A 83 -9.07 -11.27 -5.51
C LEU A 83 -7.73 -11.72 -4.92
N MET A 84 -7.70 -12.86 -4.23
CA MET A 84 -6.46 -13.44 -3.73
C MET A 84 -5.50 -13.81 -4.86
N GLU A 85 -5.99 -14.46 -5.92
CA GLU A 85 -5.20 -14.82 -7.10
C GLU A 85 -4.64 -13.56 -7.78
N LYS A 86 -5.48 -12.54 -8.00
CA LYS A 86 -5.05 -11.24 -8.54
C LYS A 86 -3.93 -10.63 -7.70
N TRP A 87 -4.05 -10.66 -6.37
CA TRP A 87 -3.06 -10.04 -5.49
C TRP A 87 -1.78 -10.85 -5.36
N LEU A 88 -1.86 -12.19 -5.40
CA LEU A 88 -0.71 -13.09 -5.24
C LEU A 88 0.37 -12.84 -6.30
N VAL A 89 -0.03 -12.71 -7.57
CA VAL A 89 0.90 -12.53 -8.70
C VAL A 89 1.48 -11.11 -8.79
N THR A 90 0.99 -10.20 -7.94
CA THR A 90 1.30 -8.77 -8.02
C THR A 90 2.46 -8.36 -7.09
N PHE A 91 2.76 -9.16 -6.06
CA PHE A 91 3.92 -8.90 -5.18
C PHE A 91 5.18 -9.53 -5.78
N GLU A 92 6.22 -8.69 -5.95
CA GLU A 92 7.56 -9.03 -6.43
C GLU A 92 8.50 -9.42 -5.29
#